data_AF-A0A955BG32-F1
#
_entry.id   AF-A0A955BG32-F1
#
_cell.length_a   1.000
_cell.length_b   1.000
_cell.length_c   1.000
_cell.angle_alpha   90.00
_cell.angle_beta   90.00
_cell.angle_gamma   90.00
#
_symmetry.space_group_name_H-M   'P 1'
#
loop_
_entity.id
_entity.type
_entity.pdbx_description
1 polymer ?
#
loop_
_entity_poly.entity_id
_entity_poly.type
_entity_poly.pdbx_seq_one_letter_code
_entity_poly.pdbx_strand_id
1 'polypeptide(L)'
;MDNKEITEAVSRRRLALGNAQADPAVLAAFAPYGYDAAKLAAGMEMIDQLETLSHAQATEYGEQIGATQALTATLAGIQKKYSNAVAIARVELADDAAAITTLRLSGRRERSLARWLNQATAFYKGLLAHPAWLNALGGYDEARV
;
A
#
# COMPACT_ATOMS: atom_id res chain seq x y z
N MET A 1 -13.66 -12.83 5.11
CA MET A 1 -13.55 -14.20 4.58
C MET A 1 -12.17 -14.29 3.96
N ASP A 2 -11.34 -15.20 4.44
CA ASP A 2 -9.99 -15.42 3.90
C ASP A 2 -10.09 -16.00 2.47
N ASN A 3 -9.12 -15.72 1.59
CA ASN A 3 -9.15 -16.26 0.21
C ASN A 3 -9.20 -17.80 0.23
N LYS A 4 -8.55 -18.41 1.23
CA LYS A 4 -8.62 -19.84 1.49
C LYS A 4 -10.06 -20.35 1.71
N GLU A 5 -10.87 -19.61 2.48
CA GLU A 5 -12.26 -19.97 2.76
C GLU A 5 -13.12 -19.88 1.49
N ILE A 6 -12.83 -18.92 0.59
CA ILE A 6 -13.46 -18.81 -0.73
C ILE A 6 -13.12 -20.03 -1.59
N THR A 7 -11.85 -20.40 -1.71
CA THR A 7 -11.40 -21.55 -2.50
C THR A 7 -12.03 -22.86 -2.01
N GLU A 8 -12.10 -23.06 -0.69
CA GLU A 8 -12.75 -24.25 -0.11
C GLU A 8 -14.24 -24.29 -0.41
N ALA A 9 -14.93 -23.14 -0.32
CA ALA A 9 -16.35 -23.05 -0.65
C ALA A 9 -16.62 -23.29 -2.14
N VAL A 10 -15.79 -22.73 -3.03
CA VAL A 10 -15.81 -22.98 -4.49
C VAL A 10 -15.65 -24.48 -4.77
N SER A 11 -14.62 -25.10 -4.19
CA SER A 11 -14.33 -26.53 -4.41
C SER A 11 -15.47 -27.44 -3.99
N ARG A 12 -16.04 -27.22 -2.79
CA ARG A 12 -17.18 -28.03 -2.29
C ARG A 12 -18.41 -27.89 -3.17
N ARG A 13 -18.72 -26.66 -3.61
CA ARG A 13 -19.91 -26.39 -4.44
C ARG A 13 -19.75 -26.94 -5.86
N ARG A 14 -18.55 -26.83 -6.44
CA ARG A 14 -18.25 -27.40 -7.76
C ARG A 14 -18.42 -28.92 -7.75
N LEU A 15 -17.91 -29.59 -6.72
CA LEU A 15 -18.11 -31.04 -6.54
C LEU A 15 -19.60 -31.40 -6.43
N ALA A 16 -20.36 -30.67 -5.62
CA ALA A 16 -21.78 -30.93 -5.44
C ALA A 16 -22.60 -30.74 -6.73
N LEU A 17 -22.37 -29.64 -7.45
CA LEU A 17 -23.06 -29.39 -8.73
C LEU A 17 -22.63 -30.37 -9.82
N GLY A 18 -21.34 -30.70 -9.90
CA GLY A 18 -20.83 -31.69 -10.84
C GLY A 18 -21.45 -33.07 -10.63
N ASN A 19 -21.55 -33.52 -9.38
CA ASN A 19 -22.22 -34.78 -9.03
C ASN A 19 -23.72 -34.75 -9.38
N ALA A 20 -24.40 -33.62 -9.12
CA ALA A 20 -25.83 -33.48 -9.43
C ALA A 20 -26.13 -33.47 -10.93
N GLN A 21 -25.22 -32.96 -11.77
CA GLN A 21 -25.35 -33.00 -13.23
C GLN A 21 -24.98 -34.37 -13.82
N ALA A 22 -24.05 -35.09 -13.20
CA ALA A 22 -23.56 -36.37 -13.71
C ALA A 22 -24.52 -37.55 -13.45
N ASP A 23 -25.37 -37.46 -12.41
CA ASP A 23 -26.34 -38.51 -12.06
C ASP A 23 -27.77 -38.13 -12.53
N PRO A 24 -28.33 -38.81 -13.53
CA PRO A 24 -29.67 -38.53 -14.05
C PRO A 24 -30.79 -38.70 -13.01
N ALA A 25 -30.64 -39.62 -12.04
CA ALA A 25 -31.62 -39.84 -10.99
C ALA A 25 -31.65 -38.67 -10.00
N VAL A 26 -30.47 -38.13 -9.68
CA VAL A 26 -30.33 -36.93 -8.85
C VAL A 26 -30.92 -35.71 -9.58
N LEU A 27 -30.56 -35.51 -10.84
CA LEU A 27 -31.10 -34.41 -11.67
C LEU A 27 -32.63 -34.46 -11.75
N ALA A 28 -33.21 -35.64 -11.94
CA ALA A 28 -34.66 -35.83 -11.98
C ALA A 28 -35.33 -35.50 -10.63
N ALA A 29 -34.67 -35.78 -9.50
CA ALA A 29 -35.18 -35.43 -8.17
C ALA A 29 -35.17 -33.92 -7.88
N PHE A 30 -34.28 -33.16 -8.54
CA PHE A 30 -34.17 -31.71 -8.42
C PHE A 30 -35.15 -30.94 -9.32
N ALA A 31 -35.61 -31.55 -10.42
CA ALA A 31 -36.51 -30.91 -11.38
C ALA A 31 -37.83 -30.36 -10.78
N PRO A 32 -38.53 -31.05 -9.85
CA PRO A 32 -39.74 -30.51 -9.21
C PRO A 32 -39.49 -29.23 -8.38
N TYR A 33 -38.27 -29.03 -7.92
CA TYR A 33 -37.85 -27.82 -7.19
C TYR A 33 -37.34 -26.71 -8.13
N GLY A 34 -37.45 -26.91 -9.45
CA GLY A 34 -37.05 -25.94 -10.46
C GLY A 34 -35.55 -25.85 -10.67
N TYR A 35 -34.80 -26.91 -10.33
CA TYR A 35 -33.37 -27.05 -10.61
C TYR A 35 -33.18 -28.09 -11.72
N ASP A 36 -33.34 -27.65 -12.96
CA ASP A 36 -33.06 -28.44 -14.15
C ASP A 36 -31.59 -28.31 -14.59
N ALA A 37 -31.23 -29.01 -15.66
CA ALA A 37 -29.87 -28.98 -16.20
C ALA A 37 -29.39 -27.56 -16.52
N ALA A 38 -30.29 -26.70 -17.02
CA ALA A 38 -29.94 -25.31 -17.36
C ALA A 38 -29.61 -24.49 -16.12
N LYS A 39 -30.37 -24.64 -15.05
CA LYS A 39 -30.11 -23.93 -13.79
C LYS A 39 -28.85 -24.41 -13.08
N LEU A 40 -28.56 -25.71 -13.13
CA LEU A 40 -27.30 -26.23 -12.61
C LEU A 40 -26.10 -25.75 -13.43
N ALA A 41 -26.23 -25.66 -14.76
CA ALA A 41 -25.19 -25.10 -15.63
C ALA A 41 -24.94 -23.62 -15.31
N ALA A 42 -25.99 -22.82 -15.12
CA ALA A 42 -25.85 -21.42 -14.68
C ALA A 42 -25.16 -21.32 -13.31
N GLY A 43 -25.45 -22.25 -12.39
CA GLY A 43 -24.75 -22.34 -11.11
C GLY A 43 -23.26 -22.66 -11.25
N MET A 44 -22.89 -23.54 -12.18
CA MET A 44 -21.50 -23.85 -12.48
C MET A 44 -20.76 -22.63 -13.03
N GLU A 45 -21.38 -21.89 -13.95
CA GLU A 45 -20.81 -20.65 -14.50
C GLU A 45 -20.57 -19.61 -13.41
N MET A 46 -21.50 -19.46 -12.45
CA MET A 46 -21.29 -18.58 -11.30
C MET A 46 -20.11 -19.01 -10.42
N ILE A 47 -19.88 -20.31 -10.27
CA ILE A 47 -18.71 -20.82 -9.52
C ILE A 47 -17.41 -20.51 -10.27
N ASP A 48 -17.38 -20.69 -11.59
CA ASP A 48 -16.22 -20.38 -12.42
C ASP A 48 -15.87 -18.88 -12.37
N GLN A 49 -16.90 -18.03 -12.42
CA GLN A 49 -16.75 -16.58 -12.24
C GLN A 49 -16.23 -16.23 -10.84
N LEU A 50 -16.78 -16.86 -9.79
CA LEU A 50 -16.34 -16.63 -8.42
C LEU A 50 -14.87 -17.03 -8.22
N GLU A 51 -14.45 -18.16 -8.78
CA GLU A 51 -13.05 -18.60 -8.73
C GLU A 51 -12.13 -17.59 -9.41
N THR A 52 -12.49 -17.15 -10.62
CA THR A 52 -11.73 -16.13 -11.36
C THR A 52 -11.59 -14.84 -10.55
N LEU A 53 -12.69 -14.34 -9.98
CA LEU A 53 -12.69 -13.13 -9.15
C LEU A 53 -11.88 -13.32 -7.86
N SER A 54 -11.92 -14.51 -7.25
CA SER A 54 -11.13 -14.79 -6.04
C SER A 54 -9.62 -14.77 -6.31
N HIS A 55 -9.19 -15.30 -7.46
CA HIS A 55 -7.80 -15.23 -7.89
C HIS A 55 -7.36 -13.79 -8.17
N ALA A 56 -8.20 -13.02 -8.87
CA ALA A 56 -7.91 -11.60 -9.12
C ALA A 56 -7.78 -10.81 -7.80
N GLN A 57 -8.70 -11.00 -6.86
CA GLN A 57 -8.65 -10.37 -5.54
C GLN A 57 -7.35 -10.72 -4.79
N ALA A 58 -6.93 -11.98 -4.81
CA ALA A 58 -5.71 -12.42 -4.14
C ALA A 58 -4.46 -11.75 -4.74
N THR A 59 -4.39 -11.63 -6.07
CA THR A 59 -3.32 -10.91 -6.77
C THR A 59 -3.31 -9.43 -6.39
N GLU A 60 -4.44 -8.73 -6.51
CA GLU A 60 -4.56 -7.30 -6.20
C GLU A 60 -4.17 -7.00 -4.74
N TYR A 61 -4.57 -7.88 -3.81
CA TYR A 61 -4.21 -7.74 -2.41
C TYR A 61 -2.70 -7.91 -2.18
N GLY A 62 -2.07 -8.88 -2.87
CA GLY A 62 -0.62 -9.05 -2.86
C GLY A 62 0.12 -7.82 -3.40
N GLU A 63 -0.35 -7.26 -4.51
CA GLU A 63 0.19 -6.04 -5.11
C GLU A 63 0.04 -4.83 -4.18
N GLN A 64 -1.12 -4.66 -3.56
CA GLN A 64 -1.37 -3.60 -2.58
C GLN A 64 -0.41 -3.68 -1.39
N ILE A 65 -0.21 -4.88 -0.84
CA ILE A 65 0.74 -5.11 0.26
C ILE A 65 2.15 -4.73 -0.19
N GLY A 66 2.60 -5.23 -1.34
CA GLY A 66 3.93 -4.94 -1.88
C GLY A 66 4.16 -3.44 -2.08
N ALA A 67 3.21 -2.75 -2.70
CA ALA A 67 3.26 -1.30 -2.91
C ALA A 67 3.29 -0.53 -1.59
N THR A 68 2.50 -0.95 -0.60
CA THR A 68 2.46 -0.34 0.74
C THR A 68 3.78 -0.50 1.48
N GLN A 69 4.40 -1.68 1.40
CA GLN A 69 5.71 -1.95 1.99
C GLN A 69 6.80 -1.09 1.33
N ALA A 70 6.82 -1.03 0.00
CA ALA A 70 7.78 -0.22 -0.76
C ALA A 70 7.66 1.28 -0.42
N LEU A 71 6.43 1.80 -0.36
CA LEU A 71 6.16 3.18 0.05
C LEU A 71 6.65 3.45 1.47
N THR A 72 6.32 2.57 2.41
CA THR A 72 6.67 2.73 3.83
C THR A 72 8.19 2.71 4.03
N ALA A 73 8.88 1.78 3.40
CA ALA A 73 10.35 1.67 3.47
C ALA A 73 11.02 2.91 2.88
N THR A 74 10.58 3.36 1.70
CA THR A 74 11.11 4.56 1.05
C THR A 74 10.88 5.81 1.89
N LEU A 75 9.66 5.98 2.39
CA LEU A 75 9.29 7.13 3.21
C LEU A 75 10.10 7.18 4.52
N ALA A 76 10.27 6.04 5.20
CA ALA A 76 11.10 5.96 6.41
C ALA A 76 12.56 6.36 6.13
N GLY A 77 13.12 5.90 5.00
CA GLY A 77 14.46 6.28 4.56
C GLY A 77 14.60 7.79 4.32
N ILE A 78 13.63 8.40 3.62
CA ILE A 78 13.63 9.86 3.37
C ILE A 78 13.45 10.64 4.68
N GLN A 79 12.53 10.22 5.55
CA GLN A 79 12.29 10.86 6.84
C GLN A 79 13.53 10.84 7.73
N LYS A 80 14.29 9.72 7.74
CA LYS A 80 15.56 9.63 8.46
C LYS A 80 16.58 10.62 7.94
N LYS A 81 16.81 10.65 6.61
CA LYS A 81 17.74 11.60 5.97
C LYS A 81 17.35 13.05 6.24
N TYR A 82 16.07 13.37 6.09
CA TYR A 82 15.53 14.69 6.39
C TYR A 82 15.72 15.07 7.87
N SER A 83 15.44 14.16 8.80
CA SER A 83 15.62 14.42 10.24
C SER A 83 17.07 14.73 10.58
N ASN A 84 18.02 14.00 9.99
CA ASN A 84 19.45 14.27 10.16
C ASN A 84 19.83 15.64 9.61
N ALA A 85 19.39 15.97 8.39
CA ALA A 85 19.65 17.27 7.77
C ALA A 85 19.10 18.45 8.61
N VAL A 86 17.89 18.30 9.16
CA VAL A 86 17.30 19.31 10.06
C VAL A 86 18.07 19.40 11.38
N ALA A 87 18.55 18.29 11.93
CA ALA A 87 19.35 18.29 13.16
C ALA A 87 20.65 19.06 12.96
N ILE A 88 21.36 18.82 11.84
CA ILE A 88 22.58 19.55 11.48
C ILE A 88 22.25 21.04 11.27
N ALA A 89 21.23 21.35 10.47
CA ALA A 89 20.82 22.74 10.22
C ALA A 89 20.49 23.52 11.50
N ARG A 90 19.89 22.86 12.50
CA ARG A 90 19.59 23.48 13.78
C ARG A 90 20.82 23.83 14.61
N VAL A 91 21.91 23.11 14.41
CA VAL A 91 23.18 23.36 15.10
C VAL A 91 23.98 24.41 14.34
N GLU A 92 24.20 24.20 13.04
CA GLU A 92 25.05 25.07 12.21
C GLU A 92 24.43 26.45 11.95
N LEU A 93 23.10 26.55 11.93
CA LEU A 93 22.38 27.80 11.65
C LEU A 93 21.65 28.32 12.90
N ALA A 94 22.10 27.94 14.09
CA ALA A 94 21.46 28.30 15.36
C ALA A 94 21.38 29.82 15.59
N ASP A 95 22.38 30.56 15.12
CA ASP A 95 22.47 32.02 15.27
C ASP A 95 21.92 32.80 14.07
N ASP A 96 21.50 32.12 13.00
CA ASP A 96 20.92 32.74 11.81
C ASP A 96 19.39 32.72 11.87
N ALA A 97 18.82 33.81 12.38
CA ALA A 97 17.36 33.98 12.48
C ALA A 97 16.64 33.91 11.12
N ALA A 98 17.30 34.33 10.03
CA ALA A 98 16.74 34.27 8.69
C ALA A 98 16.70 32.81 8.19
N ALA A 99 17.75 32.03 8.45
CA ALA A 99 17.78 30.60 8.16
C ALA A 99 16.73 29.83 8.97
N ILE A 100 16.61 30.07 10.27
CA ILE A 100 15.64 29.40 11.15
C ILE A 100 14.21 29.59 10.63
N THR A 101 13.87 30.81 10.22
CA THR A 101 12.54 31.15 9.72
C THR A 101 12.30 30.57 8.33
N THR A 102 13.24 30.77 7.41
CA THR A 102 13.12 30.37 5.99
C THR A 102 13.09 28.84 5.84
N LEU A 103 13.99 28.14 6.54
CA LEU A 103 14.09 26.68 6.53
C LEU A 103 13.09 26.00 7.49
N ARG A 104 12.30 26.80 8.23
CA ARG A 104 11.28 26.34 9.19
C ARG A 104 11.90 25.37 10.21
N LEU A 105 13.02 25.75 10.81
CA LEU A 105 13.78 24.93 11.76
C LEU A 105 13.14 24.89 13.16
N SER A 106 12.27 25.85 13.47
CA SER A 106 11.56 25.92 14.75
C SER A 106 10.48 24.85 14.89
N GLY A 107 10.19 24.50 16.15
CA GLY A 107 9.06 23.64 16.51
C GLY A 107 9.18 22.16 16.18
N ARG A 108 8.09 21.44 16.40
CA ARG A 108 8.00 19.99 16.13
C ARG A 108 7.76 19.76 14.64
N ARG A 109 8.32 18.68 14.11
CA ARG A 109 8.05 18.24 12.73
C ARG A 109 6.61 17.72 12.60
N GLU A 110 6.04 17.93 11.44
CA GLU A 110 4.67 17.51 11.12
C GLU A 110 4.54 15.98 11.09
N ARG A 111 3.41 15.47 11.58
CA ARG A 111 3.12 14.02 11.62
C ARG A 111 2.32 13.55 10.40
N SER A 112 1.52 14.44 9.81
CA SER A 112 0.75 14.15 8.60
C SER A 112 1.69 14.12 7.40
N LEU A 113 1.57 13.11 6.53
CA LEU A 113 2.40 12.97 5.33
C LEU A 113 2.36 14.23 4.45
N ALA A 114 1.17 14.76 4.17
CA ALA A 114 1.02 15.95 3.32
C ALA A 114 1.70 17.19 3.92
N ARG A 115 1.53 17.41 5.23
CA ARG A 115 2.15 18.54 5.93
C ARG A 115 3.66 18.37 6.06
N TRP A 116 4.11 17.16 6.36
CA TRP A 116 5.53 16.82 6.41
C TRP A 116 6.20 17.00 5.05
N LEU A 117 5.58 16.54 3.96
CA LEU A 117 6.12 16.71 2.61
C LEU A 117 6.24 18.18 2.22
N ASN A 118 5.23 18.99 2.53
CA ASN A 118 5.29 20.44 2.33
C ASN A 118 6.43 21.08 3.16
N GLN A 119 6.59 20.66 4.40
CA GLN A 119 7.66 21.16 5.29
C GLN A 119 9.05 20.76 4.79
N ALA A 120 9.25 19.50 4.38
CA ALA A 120 10.50 19.00 3.84
C ALA A 120 10.85 19.66 2.50
N THR A 121 9.85 19.85 1.63
CA THR A 121 10.02 20.55 0.34
C THR A 121 10.43 22.00 0.55
N ALA A 122 9.79 22.72 1.48
CA ALA A 122 10.17 24.09 1.80
C ALA A 122 11.61 24.18 2.33
N PHE A 123 12.00 23.25 3.22
CA PHE A 123 13.36 23.16 3.75
C PHE A 123 14.41 22.98 2.64
N TYR A 124 14.25 21.98 1.76
CA TYR A 124 15.23 21.74 0.69
C TYR A 124 15.23 22.84 -0.37
N LYS A 125 14.07 23.40 -0.72
CA LYS A 125 14.00 24.56 -1.63
C LYS A 125 14.74 25.77 -1.05
N GLY A 126 14.58 26.03 0.24
CA GLY A 126 15.31 27.10 0.93
C GLY A 126 16.82 26.84 0.94
N LEU A 127 17.25 25.62 1.25
CA LEU A 127 18.69 25.28 1.22
C LEU A 127 19.30 25.48 -0.17
N LEU A 128 18.62 25.05 -1.23
CA LEU A 128 19.12 25.19 -2.60
C LEU A 128 19.12 26.66 -3.08
N ALA A 129 18.21 27.49 -2.58
CA ALA A 129 18.16 28.92 -2.88
C ALA A 129 19.27 29.72 -2.18
N HIS A 130 19.88 29.17 -1.12
CA HIS A 130 20.87 29.84 -0.30
C HIS A 130 22.15 28.99 -0.16
N PRO A 131 23.08 29.09 -1.13
CA PRO A 131 24.29 28.26 -1.17
C PRO A 131 25.17 28.36 0.09
N ALA A 132 25.15 29.50 0.78
CA ALA A 132 25.88 29.68 2.05
C ALA A 132 25.38 28.71 3.14
N TRP A 133 24.06 28.52 3.26
CA TRP A 133 23.47 27.55 4.19
C TRP A 133 23.77 26.11 3.76
N LEU A 134 23.72 25.83 2.45
CA LEU A 134 24.05 24.51 1.92
C LEU A 134 25.51 24.12 2.24
N ASN A 135 26.45 25.05 2.07
CA ASN A 135 27.86 24.82 2.39
C ASN A 135 28.09 24.59 3.89
N ALA A 136 27.38 25.32 4.76
CA ALA A 136 27.43 25.11 6.20
C ALA A 136 26.97 23.69 6.60
N LEU A 137 25.97 23.14 5.91
CA LEU A 137 25.54 21.75 6.13
C LEU A 137 26.50 20.72 5.51
N GLY A 138 27.14 21.04 4.38
CA GLY A 138 28.06 20.15 3.65
C GLY A 138 29.36 19.86 4.40
N GLY A 139 29.88 20.84 5.16
CA GLY A 139 31.09 20.65 5.97
C GLY A 139 30.93 19.62 7.11
N TYR A 140 29.70 19.25 7.47
CA TYR A 140 29.42 18.31 8.55
C TYR A 140 29.49 16.83 8.10
N ASP A 141 29.34 16.53 6.80
CA ASP A 141 29.42 15.17 6.25
C ASP A 141 30.89 14.72 6.09
N GLU A 142 31.82 15.65 5.84
CA GLU A 142 33.26 15.36 5.71
C GLU A 142 34.00 15.20 7.05
N ALA A 143 33.46 15.75 8.15
CA ALA A 143 34.12 15.73 9.46
C ALA A 143 33.90 14.44 10.27
N ARG A 144 33.17 13.45 9.74
CA ARG A 144 32.76 12.22 10.46
C ARG A 144 32.88 10.90 9.69
N VAL A 145 33.77 10.84 8.69
CA VAL A 145 34.24 9.56 8.11
C VAL A 145 35.57 9.17 8.71
#